data_AF-A0A9D7H7K6-F1
#
_entry.id   AF-A0A9D7H7K6-F1
#
_cell.length_a   1.000
_cell.length_b   1.000
_cell.length_c   1.000
_cell.angle_alpha   90.00
_cell.angle_beta   90.00
_cell.angle_gamma   90.00
#
_symmetry.space_group_name_H-M   'P 1'
#
loop_
_entity.id
_entity.type
_entity.pdbx_description
1 polymer ?
#
loop_
_entity_poly.entity_id
_entity_poly.type
_entity_poly.pdbx_seq_one_letter_code
_entity_poly.pdbx_strand_id
1 'polypeptide(L)' 'MGIADRIPDMSEKELESLRANAERLKDSGSAIQRQQAQELLPLLGPALEEKRAERVAVQTETRRVNTEKRATARKKAKAE' A
#
# COMPACT_ATOMS: atom_id res chain seq x y z
N MET A 1 5.94 -7.58 20.96
CA MET A 1 5.39 -7.03 19.71
C MET A 1 6.55 -6.54 18.86
N GLY A 2 6.85 -7.27 17.79
CA GLY A 2 7.85 -6.90 16.80
C GLY A 2 7.28 -5.97 15.74
N ILE A 3 8.15 -5.44 14.88
CA ILE A 3 7.73 -4.64 13.71
C ILE A 3 6.87 -5.48 12.75
N ALA A 4 7.13 -6.79 12.65
CA ALA A 4 6.36 -7.71 11.81
C ALA A 4 4.87 -7.73 12.17
N ASP A 5 4.53 -7.64 13.45
CA ASP A 5 3.13 -7.65 13.93
C ASP A 5 2.35 -6.41 13.47
N ARG A 6 3.04 -5.32 13.12
CA ARG A 6 2.43 -4.04 12.72
C ARG A 6 2.32 -3.87 11.21
N ILE A 7 2.97 -4.72 10.42
CA ILE A 7 2.98 -4.65 8.94
C ILE A 7 1.55 -4.53 8.35
N PRO A 8 0.53 -5.28 8.82
CA PRO A 8 -0.82 -5.19 8.25
C PRO A 8 -1.48 -3.81 8.39
N ASP A 9 -1.15 -3.10 9.48
CA ASP A 9 -1.73 -1.79 9.83
C ASP A 9 -0.95 -0.61 9.22
N MET A 10 0.24 -0.87 8.65
CA MET A 10 1.06 0.17 8.04
C MET A 10 0.48 0.62 6.70
N SER A 11 0.57 1.92 6.45
CA SER A 11 0.27 2.49 5.13
C SER A 11 1.32 2.07 4.10
N GLU A 12 0.97 2.17 2.82
CA GLU A 12 1.90 1.87 1.71
C GLU A 12 3.22 2.67 1.82
N LYS A 13 3.14 3.96 2.13
CA LYS A 13 4.33 4.82 2.29
C LYS A 13 5.23 4.36 3.45
N GLU A 14 4.62 3.91 4.54
CA GLU A 14 5.35 3.38 5.69
C GLU A 14 6.01 2.04 5.35
N LEU A 15 5.32 1.16 4.62
CA LEU A 15 5.88 -0.11 4.14
C LEU A 15 7.03 0.10 3.15
N GLU A 16 6.92 1.08 2.24
CA GLU A 16 8.01 1.44 1.31
C GLU A 16 9.23 1.96 2.07
N SER A 17 9.00 2.84 3.05
CA SER A 17 10.06 3.38 3.90
C SER A 17 10.73 2.28 4.73
N LEU A 18 9.94 1.37 5.31
CA LEU A 18 10.44 0.24 6.07
C LEU A 18 11.25 -0.72 5.20
N ARG A 19 10.79 -1.00 3.97
CA ARG A 19 11.53 -1.82 3.01
C ARG A 19 12.86 -1.19 2.63
N ALA A 20 12.88 0.08 2.27
CA ALA A 20 14.12 0.78 1.93
C ALA A 20 15.13 0.76 3.10
N ASN A 21 14.65 0.95 4.32
CA ASN A 21 15.49 0.86 5.52
C ASN A 21 16.00 -0.57 5.75
N ALA A 22 15.16 -1.58 5.59
CA ALA A 22 15.56 -2.98 5.70
C ALA A 22 16.59 -3.36 4.63
N GLU A 23 16.43 -2.92 3.38
CA GLU A 23 17.42 -3.12 2.32
C GLU A 23 18.77 -2.51 2.69
N ARG A 24 18.79 -1.26 3.20
CA ARG A 24 20.03 -0.62 3.67
C ARG A 24 20.66 -1.37 4.86
N LEU A 25 19.85 -1.78 5.84
CA LEU A 25 20.34 -2.48 7.03
C LEU A 25 20.85 -3.88 6.72
N LYS A 26 20.31 -4.56 5.70
CA LYS A 26 20.82 -5.85 5.21
C LYS A 26 22.28 -5.75 4.73
N ASP A 27 22.66 -4.61 4.15
CA ASP A 27 23.99 -4.43 3.57
C ASP A 27 24.97 -3.75 4.54
N SER A 28 24.52 -2.72 5.28
CA SER A 28 25.40 -1.89 6.12
C SER A 28 25.15 -1.98 7.62
N GLY A 29 24.17 -2.78 8.06
CA GLY A 29 23.79 -2.88 9.47
C GLY A 29 24.74 -3.71 10.33
N SER A 30 24.57 -3.61 11.66
CA SER A 30 25.15 -4.57 12.61
C SER A 30 24.65 -5.99 12.34
N ALA A 31 25.29 -7.02 12.91
CA ALA A 31 24.89 -8.40 12.69
C ALA A 31 23.40 -8.65 13.02
N ILE A 32 22.92 -8.08 14.13
CA ILE A 32 21.52 -8.19 14.56
C ILE A 32 20.59 -7.44 13.59
N GLN A 33 20.98 -6.23 13.15
CA GLN A 33 20.18 -5.46 12.18
C GLN A 33 20.08 -6.16 10.82
N ARG A 34 21.16 -6.79 10.37
CA ARG A 34 21.17 -7.58 9.13
C ARG A 34 20.25 -8.78 9.22
N GLN A 35 20.29 -9.50 10.33
CA GLN A 35 19.40 -10.63 10.58
C GLN A 35 17.92 -10.18 10.58
N GLN A 36 17.60 -9.13 11.34
CA GLN A 36 16.25 -8.58 11.38
C GLN A 36 15.76 -8.09 10.01
N ALA A 37 16.64 -7.45 9.23
CA ALA A 37 16.33 -7.03 7.86
C ALA A 37 16.06 -8.22 6.94
N GLN A 38 16.85 -9.29 7.05
CA GLN A 38 16.65 -10.52 6.28
C GLN A 38 15.32 -11.22 6.63
N GLU A 39 14.89 -11.16 7.89
CA GLU A 39 13.60 -11.68 8.35
C GLU A 39 12.42 -10.81 7.88
N LEU A 40 12.60 -9.48 7.82
CA LEU A 40 11.53 -8.54 7.45
C LEU A 40 11.30 -8.44 5.93
N LEU A 41 12.35 -8.47 5.11
CA LEU A 41 12.23 -8.24 3.66
C LEU A 41 11.22 -9.18 2.95
N PRO A 42 11.16 -10.50 3.25
CA PRO A 42 10.18 -11.39 2.66
C PRO A 42 8.71 -11.05 3.02
N LEU A 43 8.48 -10.41 4.17
CA LEU A 43 7.13 -10.03 4.62
C LEU A 43 6.65 -8.72 3.98
N LEU A 44 7.56 -7.79 3.71
CA LEU A 44 7.23 -6.47 3.18
C LEU A 44 6.84 -6.48 1.70
N GLY A 45 7.37 -7.43 0.91
CA GLY A 45 7.03 -7.58 -0.51
C GLY A 45 5.54 -7.84 -0.74
N PRO A 46 4.98 -8.93 -0.20
CA PRO A 46 3.55 -9.24 -0.31
C PRO A 46 2.66 -8.13 0.27
N ALA A 47 3.01 -7.56 1.42
CA ALA A 47 2.23 -6.50 2.05
C ALA A 47 2.14 -5.23 1.17
N LEU A 48 3.22 -4.86 0.48
CA LEU A 48 3.20 -3.74 -0.46
C LEU A 48 2.32 -4.01 -1.68
N GLU A 49 2.37 -5.21 -2.23
CA GLU A 49 1.53 -5.60 -3.37
C GLU A 49 0.05 -5.63 -2.98
N GLU A 50 -0.28 -6.12 -1.78
CA GLU A 50 -1.64 -6.12 -1.25
C GLU A 50 -2.18 -4.68 -1.09
N LYS A 51 -1.41 -3.77 -0.48
CA LYS A 51 -1.81 -2.35 -0.38
C LYS A 51 -1.97 -1.68 -1.74
N ARG A 52 -1.11 -2.01 -2.71
CA ARG A 52 -1.23 -1.50 -4.08
C ARG A 52 -2.49 -2.01 -4.77
N ALA A 53 -2.81 -3.29 -4.60
CA ALA A 53 -4.04 -3.88 -5.12
C ALA A 53 -5.29 -3.24 -4.51
N GLU A 54 -5.32 -3.06 -3.18
CA GLU A 54 -6.39 -2.34 -2.47
C GLU A 54 -6.59 -0.93 -3.04
N ARG A 55 -5.49 -0.17 -3.22
CA ARG A 55 -5.55 1.19 -3.77
C ARG A 55 -6.14 1.23 -5.18
N VAL A 56 -5.79 0.26 -6.03
CA VAL A 56 -6.31 0.17 -7.40
C VAL A 56 -7.80 -0.20 -7.39
N ALA A 57 -8.22 -1.11 -6.51
CA ALA A 57 -9.62 -1.48 -6.34
C ALA A 57 -10.48 -0.28 -5.93
N VAL A 58 -10.06 0.46 -4.90
CA VAL A 58 -10.76 1.67 -4.40
C VAL A 58 -10.84 2.76 -5.48
N GLN A 59 -9.75 2.99 -6.22
CA GLN A 59 -9.76 3.96 -7.32
C GLN A 59 -10.71 3.57 -8.46
N THR A 60 -10.77 2.28 -8.79
CA THR A 60 -11.64 1.77 -9.85
C THR A 60 -13.11 1.94 -9.49
N GLU A 61 -13.47 1.62 -8.25
CA GLU A 61 -14.82 1.83 -7.72
C GLU A 61 -15.20 3.32 -7.70
N THR A 62 -14.30 4.18 -7.21
CA THR A 62 -14.52 5.63 -7.17
C THR A 62 -14.74 6.21 -8.57
N ARG A 63 -13.96 5.76 -9.57
CA ARG A 63 -14.12 6.19 -10.96
C ARG A 63 -15.47 5.76 -11.53
N ARG A 64 -15.93 4.54 -11.23
CA ARG A 64 -17.23 4.04 -11.66
C ARG A 64 -18.36 4.90 -11.09
N VAL A 65 -18.36 5.12 -9.77
CA VAL A 65 -19.38 5.93 -9.08
C VAL A 65 -19.41 7.36 -9.62
N ASN A 66 -18.25 7.97 -9.85
CA ASN A 66 -18.17 9.33 -10.40
C ASN A 66 -18.68 9.39 -11.85
N THR A 67 -18.40 8.36 -12.66
CA THR A 67 -18.93 8.27 -14.03
C THR A 67 -20.46 8.16 -14.03
N GLU A 68 -21.02 7.30 -13.18
CA GLU A 68 -22.47 7.13 -13.04
C GLU A 68 -23.15 8.41 -12.57
N LYS A 69 -22.60 9.09 -11.55
CA LYS A 69 -23.10 10.40 -11.06
C LYS A 69 -23.09 11.47 -12.14
N ARG A 70 -22.05 11.53 -12.97
CA ARG A 70 -21.98 12.50 -14.08
C ARG A 70 -22.97 12.17 -15.19
N ALA A 71 -23.21 10.88 -15.45
CA ALA A 71 -24.20 10.44 -16.45
C ALA A 71 -25.63 10.77 -15.99
N THR A 72 -25.98 10.56 -14.73
CA THR A 72 -27.29 10.91 -14.19
C THR A 72 -27.51 12.43 -14.14
N ALA A 73 -26.49 13.20 -13.71
CA ALA A 73 -26.56 14.67 -13.72
C ALA A 73 -26.78 15.24 -15.14
N ARG A 74 -26.10 14.68 -16.16
CA ARG A 74 -26.29 15.09 -17.56
C ARG A 74 -27.67 14.74 -18.12
N LYS A 75 -28.26 13.61 -17.72
CA LYS A 75 -29.62 13.25 -18.12
C LYS A 75 -30.64 14.20 -17.50
N LYS A 76 -30.47 14.57 -16.23
CA LYS A 76 -31.34 15.52 -15.54
C LYS A 76 -31.29 16.91 -16.18
N ALA A 77 -30.09 17.40 -16.49
CA ALA A 77 -29.89 18.71 -17.13
C ALA A 77 -30.37 18.81 -18.60
N LYS A 78 -30.70 17.70 -19.25
CA LYS A 78 -31.31 17.67 -20.60
C LYS A 78 -32.83 17.51 -20.59
N ALA A 79 -33.41 17.25 -19.42
CA ALA A 79 -34.85 17.04 -19.24
C ALA A 79 -35.57 18.28 -18.67
N GLU A 80 -34.81 19.29 -18.26
CA GLU A 80 -35.26 20.68 -18.00
C GLU A 80 -34.98 21.54 -19.24
#